data_AF-A0A9Q0GRG7-F1
#
_entry.id   AF-A0A9Q0GRG7-F1
#
_cell.length_a   1.000
_cell.length_b   1.000
_cell.length_c   1.000
_cell.angle_alpha   90.00
_cell.angle_beta   90.00
_cell.angle_gamma   90.00
#
_symmetry.space_group_name_H-M   'P 1'
#
loop_
_entity.id
_entity.type
_entity.pdbx_description
1 polymer ?
#
loop_
_entity_poly.entity_id
_entity_poly.type
_entity_poly.pdbx_seq_one_letter_code
_entity_poly.pdbx_strand_id
1 'polypeptide(L)'
;MSKVSELYWNLERYLVVQGIILISAALYRFALIEARFVFLFLHIIQSRMFGGSFLVFNVLQLQFLLLPLLLSSKPTLGTKTHFGNLDILVNNAGVGGVKVDVDAFRAIKPGDGKSPNWNEIMTYTYELTEECLKTNYLGPKRVTESLIPLLQLSNSARIVNVSSTMGRLKNIPGERIRQVLSDDGVAEKGLDELVNEFLKDFKEDSVETKGWPAFMSPYTVSKAALNALTRIVAKKYPNISINCVCPGFVKTDMNYQTGF
;
A
#
# COMPACT_ATOMS: atom_id res chain seq x y z
N MET A 1 -6.89 11.84 30.37
CA MET A 1 -6.44 10.44 30.42
C MET A 1 -7.69 9.56 30.54
N SER A 2 -8.16 8.98 29.43
CA SER A 2 -9.40 8.20 29.39
C SER A 2 -9.22 7.02 28.43
N LYS A 3 -9.13 5.81 29.00
CA LYS A 3 -9.56 4.45 28.56
C LYS A 3 -9.62 4.04 27.06
N VAL A 4 -9.08 4.80 26.11
CA VAL A 4 -9.01 4.44 24.67
C VAL A 4 -7.62 3.93 24.28
N SER A 5 -6.60 4.16 25.12
CA SER A 5 -5.22 3.67 24.92
C SER A 5 -5.03 2.17 25.16
N GLU A 6 -6.06 1.45 25.61
CA GLU A 6 -5.99 0.02 25.94
C GLU A 6 -6.24 -0.91 24.73
N LEU A 7 -6.74 -0.39 23.59
CA LEU A 7 -6.89 -1.20 22.38
C LEU A 7 -5.59 -1.31 21.56
N TYR A 8 -4.61 -0.44 21.79
CA TYR A 8 -3.33 -0.42 21.05
C TYR A 8 -2.27 -1.39 21.60
N TRP A 9 -2.58 -2.17 22.63
CA TRP A 9 -1.63 -3.06 23.31
C TRP A 9 -1.97 -4.57 23.26
N ASN A 10 -2.72 -5.03 22.25
CA ASN A 10 -3.09 -6.45 22.15
C ASN A 10 -2.62 -7.16 20.86
N LEU A 11 -1.60 -6.64 20.16
CA LEU A 11 -0.89 -7.43 19.14
C LEU A 11 0.10 -8.45 19.76
N GLU A 12 0.47 -8.29 21.03
CA GLU A 12 1.33 -9.23 21.76
C GLU A 12 0.64 -10.55 22.16
N ARG A 13 -0.70 -10.64 22.02
CA ARG A 13 -1.47 -11.86 22.38
C ARG A 13 -1.90 -12.72 21.20
N TYR A 14 -1.48 -12.40 19.98
CA TYR A 14 -1.54 -13.36 18.91
C TYR A 14 -0.26 -14.18 18.96
N LEU A 15 -0.37 -15.42 19.44
CA LEU A 15 0.61 -16.47 19.20
C LEU A 15 0.96 -16.46 17.70
N VAL A 16 2.09 -15.86 17.32
CA VAL A 16 2.68 -16.05 15.99
C VAL A 16 3.31 -17.43 16.04
N VAL A 17 2.50 -18.44 15.72
CA VAL A 17 2.95 -19.81 15.52
C VAL A 17 3.80 -19.83 14.26
N GLN A 18 5.12 -19.93 14.39
CA GLN A 18 6.11 -20.27 13.33
C GLN A 18 5.77 -19.84 11.89
N GLY A 19 5.32 -18.59 11.68
CA GLY A 19 4.84 -18.12 10.38
C GLY A 19 5.80 -17.17 9.66
N ILE A 20 5.77 -17.17 8.33
CA ILE A 20 6.57 -16.25 7.49
C ILE A 20 5.75 -15.00 7.16
N ILE A 21 6.33 -13.82 7.43
CA ILE A 21 5.73 -12.51 7.20
C ILE A 21 6.55 -11.74 6.17
N LEU A 22 5.90 -11.21 5.13
CA LEU A 22 6.49 -10.27 4.19
C LEU A 22 5.82 -8.91 4.28
N ILE A 23 6.61 -7.84 4.46
CA ILE A 23 6.13 -6.45 4.52
C ILE A 23 6.76 -5.68 3.36
N SER A 24 5.94 -5.08 2.49
CA SER A 24 6.44 -4.18 1.44
C SER A 24 6.68 -2.77 1.99
N ALA A 25 7.80 -2.14 1.61
CA ALA A 25 8.14 -0.77 2.01
C ALA A 25 8.53 0.07 0.79
N ALA A 26 8.05 1.33 0.73
CA ALA A 26 8.53 2.32 -0.23
C ALA A 26 9.76 3.01 0.38
N LEU A 27 10.90 2.97 -0.29
CA LEU A 27 12.12 3.63 0.18
C LEU A 27 12.09 5.12 -0.24
N TYR A 28 11.79 6.02 0.69
CA TYR A 28 12.26 7.40 0.60
C TYR A 28 13.59 7.51 1.36
N ARG A 29 14.57 8.19 0.75
CA ARG A 29 15.91 8.41 1.33
C ARG A 29 15.77 8.88 2.79
N PHE A 30 16.43 8.16 3.71
CA PHE A 30 16.53 8.38 5.16
C PHE A 30 15.46 7.78 6.12
N ALA A 31 14.80 6.68 5.75
CA ALA A 31 14.06 5.85 6.72
C ALA A 31 15.00 4.93 7.57
N LEU A 32 15.88 5.51 8.41
CA LEU A 32 16.77 4.75 9.32
C LEU A 32 16.30 4.74 10.79
N ILE A 33 15.25 5.50 11.14
CA ILE A 33 14.81 5.69 12.53
C ILE A 33 13.57 4.85 12.90
N GLU A 34 12.75 4.44 11.93
CA GLU A 34 11.50 3.68 12.16
C GLU A 34 11.68 2.15 12.02
N ALA A 35 12.83 1.68 11.51
CA ALA A 35 13.12 0.26 11.36
C ALA A 35 13.44 -0.47 12.69
N ARG A 36 13.34 0.22 13.84
CA ARG A 36 13.61 -0.38 15.16
C ARG A 36 12.46 -1.23 15.72
N PHE A 37 11.29 -1.25 15.08
CA PHE A 37 10.15 -2.09 15.51
C PHE A 37 9.73 -3.18 14.51
N VAL A 38 10.48 -3.40 13.42
CA VAL A 38 10.27 -4.53 12.48
C VAL A 38 11.24 -5.68 12.77
N PHE A 39 11.34 -6.07 14.04
CA PHE A 39 12.10 -7.24 14.46
C PHE A 39 11.22 -8.23 15.22
N LEU A 40 10.55 -9.11 14.47
CA LEU A 40 10.34 -10.48 14.91
C LEU A 40 10.27 -11.40 13.68
N PHE A 41 11.35 -12.17 13.48
CA PHE A 41 11.55 -13.25 12.50
C PHE A 41 11.75 -12.89 11.01
N LEU A 42 12.76 -12.06 10.74
CA LEU A 42 13.65 -12.28 9.59
C LEU A 42 14.81 -13.19 10.03
N HIS A 43 14.59 -14.50 10.06
CA HIS A 43 15.69 -15.47 10.08
C HIS A 43 16.02 -15.87 8.64
N ILE A 44 17.22 -15.42 8.22
CA ILE A 44 18.00 -15.87 7.06
C ILE A 44 17.58 -15.32 5.69
N ILE A 45 17.83 -14.03 5.47
CA ILE A 45 18.46 -13.53 4.23
C ILE A 45 19.61 -12.59 4.62
N GLN A 46 20.67 -13.12 5.25
CA GLN A 46 22.01 -12.53 5.30
C GLN A 46 22.88 -13.31 6.30
N SER A 47 23.61 -14.33 5.83
CA SER A 47 24.89 -14.76 6.43
C SER A 47 25.42 -16.00 5.72
N ARG A 48 25.84 -15.84 4.46
CA ARG A 48 26.93 -16.59 3.80
C ARG A 48 26.92 -16.24 2.33
N MET A 49 27.40 -15.04 2.00
CA MET A 49 28.11 -14.78 0.75
C MET A 49 28.68 -13.36 0.83
N PHE A 50 29.99 -13.33 1.07
CA PHE A 50 30.91 -12.19 0.95
C PHE A 50 30.75 -11.01 1.93
N GLY A 51 31.89 -10.59 2.43
CA GLY A 51 32.02 -9.64 3.53
C GLY A 51 31.64 -8.21 3.17
N GLY A 52 31.08 -7.52 4.16
CA GLY A 52 31.16 -6.08 4.34
C GLY A 52 30.75 -5.22 3.15
N SER A 53 29.45 -5.07 2.90
CA SER A 53 28.79 -3.85 2.39
C SER A 53 27.27 -4.04 2.43
N PHE A 54 26.54 -3.09 3.02
CA PHE A 54 25.08 -3.12 3.12
C PHE A 54 24.43 -2.86 1.75
N LEU A 55 23.67 -3.81 1.22
CA LEU A 55 22.78 -3.60 0.07
C LEU A 55 21.34 -3.41 0.54
N VAL A 56 20.79 -2.22 0.29
CA VAL A 56 19.37 -1.91 0.43
C VAL A 56 18.69 -2.27 -0.89
N PHE A 57 17.80 -3.27 -0.90
CA PHE A 57 17.09 -3.67 -2.11
C PHE A 57 15.79 -2.87 -2.31
N ASN A 58 15.61 -2.35 -3.52
CA ASN A 58 14.38 -1.70 -3.99
C ASN A 58 13.24 -2.71 -4.19
N VAL A 59 11.97 -2.29 -4.07
CA VAL A 59 10.78 -3.12 -4.41
C VAL A 59 10.80 -3.54 -5.90
N LEU A 60 11.38 -2.71 -6.78
CA LEU A 60 11.69 -3.09 -8.17
C LEU A 60 12.82 -4.13 -8.30
N GLN A 61 13.76 -4.19 -7.35
CA GLN A 61 14.82 -5.21 -7.34
C GLN A 61 14.36 -6.54 -6.78
N LEU A 62 13.36 -6.60 -5.88
CA LEU A 62 12.74 -7.87 -5.50
C LEU A 62 12.11 -8.56 -6.73
N GLN A 63 11.53 -7.79 -7.65
CA GLN A 63 11.02 -8.30 -8.92
C GLN A 63 12.13 -8.76 -9.89
N PHE A 64 13.34 -8.22 -9.82
CA PHE A 64 14.45 -8.62 -10.70
C PHE A 64 15.39 -9.68 -10.10
N LEU A 65 15.53 -9.78 -8.78
CA LEU A 65 16.39 -10.77 -8.11
C LEU A 65 15.65 -12.03 -7.67
N LEU A 66 14.40 -11.92 -7.18
CA LEU A 66 13.67 -13.09 -6.68
C LEU A 66 12.77 -13.72 -7.73
N LEU A 67 12.23 -12.95 -8.68
CA LEU A 67 11.28 -13.49 -9.66
C LEU A 67 11.92 -14.50 -10.63
N PRO A 68 13.15 -14.31 -11.15
CA PRO A 68 13.83 -15.37 -11.90
C PRO A 68 14.22 -16.54 -11.00
N LEU A 69 14.50 -16.34 -9.71
CA LEU A 69 14.84 -17.42 -8.78
C LEU A 69 13.61 -18.28 -8.39
N LEU A 70 12.43 -17.66 -8.27
CA LEU A 70 11.13 -18.30 -8.03
C LEU A 70 10.55 -18.96 -9.29
N LEU A 71 10.82 -18.42 -10.49
CA LEU A 71 10.30 -18.92 -11.77
C LEU A 71 11.30 -19.83 -12.53
N SER A 72 12.60 -19.78 -12.22
CA SER A 72 13.61 -20.66 -12.85
C SER A 72 13.53 -22.09 -12.32
N SER A 73 12.91 -22.32 -11.16
CA SER A 73 12.38 -23.63 -10.84
C SER A 73 11.05 -23.78 -11.56
N LYS A 74 11.05 -24.37 -12.76
CA LYS A 74 9.95 -25.31 -13.06
C LYS A 74 9.82 -26.18 -11.81
N PRO A 75 8.62 -26.39 -11.23
CA PRO A 75 8.49 -27.31 -10.13
C PRO A 75 8.76 -28.71 -10.69
N THR A 76 10.03 -29.08 -10.80
CA THR A 76 10.43 -30.48 -10.78
C THR A 76 10.00 -30.96 -9.41
N LEU A 77 9.04 -31.88 -9.44
CA LEU A 77 8.54 -32.66 -8.32
C LEU A 77 9.71 -32.98 -7.35
N GLY A 78 9.89 -32.18 -6.30
CA GLY A 78 10.95 -32.40 -5.30
C GLY A 78 11.83 -31.20 -4.91
N THR A 79 11.82 -30.04 -5.59
CA THR A 79 12.60 -28.88 -5.12
C THR A 79 11.78 -27.99 -4.18
N LYS A 80 11.98 -28.15 -2.87
CA LYS A 80 11.47 -27.22 -1.86
C LYS A 80 12.18 -25.88 -2.04
N THR A 81 11.43 -24.81 -2.30
CA THR A 81 11.90 -23.44 -1.99
C THR A 81 12.37 -23.43 -0.53
N HIS A 82 13.42 -22.66 -0.19
CA HIS A 82 13.94 -22.62 1.19
C HIS A 82 12.87 -22.29 2.25
N PHE A 83 11.75 -21.72 1.81
CA PHE A 83 10.54 -21.49 2.58
C PHE A 83 9.39 -22.24 1.92
N GLY A 84 8.70 -23.10 2.67
CA GLY A 84 7.66 -23.99 2.13
C GLY A 84 6.30 -23.33 1.84
N ASN A 85 6.02 -22.14 2.38
CA ASN A 85 4.79 -21.37 2.21
C ASN A 85 5.01 -19.87 2.56
N LEU A 86 3.97 -19.05 2.46
CA LEU A 86 3.90 -17.69 3.01
C LEU A 86 2.62 -17.54 3.83
N ASP A 87 2.69 -17.07 5.08
CA ASP A 87 1.51 -16.97 5.93
C ASP A 87 0.89 -15.57 5.90
N ILE A 88 1.71 -14.52 5.87
CA ILE A 88 1.22 -13.14 5.95
C ILE A 88 1.94 -12.26 4.92
N LEU A 89 1.14 -11.57 4.09
CA LEU A 89 1.59 -10.48 3.22
C LEU A 89 1.01 -9.16 3.73
N VAL A 90 1.86 -8.17 3.97
CA VAL A 90 1.47 -6.80 4.28
C VAL A 90 1.90 -5.88 3.13
N ASN A 91 0.92 -5.40 2.38
CA ASN A 91 1.13 -4.40 1.34
C ASN A 91 1.11 -3.00 1.99
N ASN A 92 2.25 -2.57 2.50
CA ASN A 92 2.42 -1.31 3.24
C ASN A 92 3.04 -0.18 2.40
N ALA A 93 3.82 -0.51 1.36
CA ALA A 93 4.43 0.50 0.50
C ALA A 93 3.40 1.50 -0.04
N GLY A 94 3.70 2.79 0.09
CA GLY A 94 2.82 3.84 -0.40
C GLY A 94 3.47 5.21 -0.45
N VAL A 95 2.94 6.07 -1.32
CA VAL A 95 3.38 7.46 -1.52
C VAL A 95 2.16 8.39 -1.60
N GLY A 96 2.35 9.68 -1.30
CA GLY A 96 1.28 10.68 -1.31
C GLY A 96 0.83 11.14 -2.71
N GLY A 97 1.68 11.01 -3.73
CA GLY A 97 1.36 11.49 -5.09
C GLY A 97 1.22 13.01 -5.19
N VAL A 98 1.89 13.74 -4.30
CA VAL A 98 1.80 15.19 -4.18
C VAL A 98 3.15 15.76 -3.74
N LYS A 99 3.52 16.93 -4.26
CA LYS A 99 4.59 17.74 -3.71
C LYS A 99 3.95 18.79 -2.79
N VAL A 100 4.41 18.87 -1.56
CA VAL A 100 3.88 19.80 -0.56
C VAL A 100 4.91 20.87 -0.26
N ASP A 101 4.48 22.13 -0.22
CA ASP A 101 5.22 23.19 0.45
C ASP A 101 5.16 22.94 1.96
N VAL A 102 6.27 22.42 2.49
CA VAL A 102 6.36 21.95 3.88
C VAL A 102 6.24 23.10 4.87
N ASP A 103 6.77 24.28 4.53
CA ASP A 103 6.75 25.44 5.41
C ASP A 103 5.32 26.01 5.48
N ALA A 104 4.65 26.14 4.33
CA ALA A 104 3.25 26.54 4.27
C ALA A 104 2.33 25.52 4.97
N PHE A 105 2.57 24.22 4.77
CA PHE A 105 1.81 23.15 5.42
C PHE A 105 1.95 23.19 6.94
N ARG A 106 3.18 23.37 7.46
CA ARG A 106 3.44 23.48 8.91
C ARG A 106 2.91 24.77 9.53
N ALA A 107 2.76 25.82 8.74
CA ALA A 107 2.19 27.08 9.20
C ALA A 107 0.66 27.00 9.42
N ILE A 108 -0.02 25.96 8.90
CA ILE A 108 -1.45 25.74 9.14
C ILE A 108 -1.68 25.49 10.63
N LYS A 109 -2.49 26.35 11.28
CA LYS A 109 -2.88 26.21 12.67
C LYS A 109 -4.28 25.62 12.77
N PRO A 110 -4.43 24.37 13.23
CA PRO A 110 -5.75 23.77 13.41
C PRO A 110 -6.62 24.65 14.33
N GLY A 111 -7.81 25.02 13.88
CA GLY A 111 -8.79 25.75 14.69
C GLY A 111 -8.67 27.28 14.66
N ASP A 112 -7.83 27.85 13.79
CA ASP A 112 -7.74 29.31 13.61
C ASP A 112 -8.88 29.91 12.75
N GLY A 113 -9.80 29.08 12.27
CA GLY A 113 -10.94 29.47 11.43
C GLY A 113 -10.59 29.80 9.99
N LYS A 114 -9.33 29.69 9.58
CA LYS A 114 -8.88 29.91 8.20
C LYS A 114 -8.72 28.58 7.48
N SER A 115 -9.50 28.38 6.42
CA SER A 115 -9.30 27.25 5.52
C SER A 115 -8.01 27.45 4.71
N PRO A 116 -7.05 26.51 4.74
CA PRO A 116 -5.86 26.60 3.90
C PRO A 116 -6.24 26.59 2.42
N ASN A 117 -5.56 27.40 1.61
CA ASN A 117 -5.64 27.25 0.16
C ASN A 117 -4.75 26.08 -0.27
N TRP A 118 -5.35 24.89 -0.38
CA TRP A 118 -4.60 23.67 -0.71
C TRP A 118 -3.91 23.73 -2.08
N ASN A 119 -4.40 24.51 -3.03
CA ASN A 119 -3.78 24.65 -4.36
C ASN A 119 -2.45 25.42 -4.31
N GLU A 120 -2.23 26.23 -3.28
CA GLU A 120 -0.94 26.91 -3.06
C GLU A 120 0.05 26.02 -2.30
N ILE A 121 -0.45 25.06 -1.52
CA ILE A 121 0.35 24.20 -0.64
C ILE A 121 0.70 22.88 -1.31
N MET A 122 -0.18 22.37 -2.18
CA MET A 122 -0.07 21.06 -2.81
C MET A 122 0.02 21.21 -4.32
N THR A 123 1.12 20.70 -4.88
CA THR A 123 1.31 20.59 -6.33
C THR A 123 1.18 19.14 -6.75
N TYR A 124 0.30 18.88 -7.71
CA TYR A 124 0.18 17.59 -8.38
C TYR A 124 0.82 17.67 -9.76
N THR A 125 1.59 16.66 -10.15
CA THR A 125 2.09 16.53 -11.53
C THR A 125 1.67 15.18 -12.07
N TYR A 126 1.68 15.02 -13.40
CA TYR A 126 1.34 13.75 -14.02
C TYR A 126 2.25 12.62 -13.52
N GLU A 127 3.55 12.89 -13.38
CA GLU A 127 4.56 11.93 -12.92
C GLU A 127 4.29 11.48 -11.48
N LEU A 128 4.00 12.42 -10.56
CA LEU A 128 3.66 12.09 -9.18
C LEU A 128 2.34 11.33 -9.07
N THR A 129 1.35 11.68 -9.89
CA THR A 129 0.07 10.96 -9.98
C THR A 129 0.29 9.53 -10.46
N GLU A 130 1.07 9.35 -11.52
CA GLU A 130 1.39 8.04 -12.09
C GLU A 130 2.18 7.18 -11.11
N GLU A 131 3.19 7.74 -10.44
CA GLU A 131 3.96 7.06 -9.39
C GLU A 131 3.07 6.62 -8.23
N CYS A 132 2.12 7.47 -7.82
CA CYS A 132 1.18 7.16 -6.75
C CYS A 132 0.32 5.94 -7.07
N LEU A 133 -0.28 5.90 -8.27
CA LEU A 133 -1.10 4.77 -8.69
C LEU A 133 -0.27 3.50 -8.90
N LYS A 134 0.94 3.64 -9.46
CA LYS A 134 1.89 2.53 -9.61
C LYS A 134 2.25 1.92 -8.25
N THR A 135 2.53 2.75 -7.24
CA THR A 135 2.98 2.28 -5.93
C THR A 135 1.83 1.80 -5.06
N ASN A 136 0.75 2.57 -4.96
CA ASN A 136 -0.31 2.33 -3.99
C ASN A 136 -1.37 1.33 -4.48
N TYR A 137 -1.50 1.12 -5.80
CA TYR A 137 -2.51 0.23 -6.39
C TYR A 137 -1.87 -0.91 -7.21
N LEU A 138 -1.10 -0.58 -8.27
CA LEU A 138 -0.51 -1.62 -9.13
C LEU A 138 0.55 -2.46 -8.40
N GLY A 139 1.28 -1.85 -7.45
CA GLY A 139 2.24 -2.53 -6.59
C GLY A 139 1.61 -3.67 -5.78
N PRO A 140 0.65 -3.38 -4.88
CA PRO A 140 -0.09 -4.38 -4.14
C PRO A 140 -0.73 -5.45 -5.03
N LYS A 141 -1.29 -5.06 -6.18
CA LYS A 141 -1.85 -6.00 -7.17
C LYS A 141 -0.79 -7.01 -7.65
N ARG A 142 0.33 -6.53 -8.20
CA ARG A 142 1.40 -7.38 -8.74
C ARG A 142 2.07 -8.26 -7.68
N VAL A 143 2.34 -7.69 -6.50
CA VAL A 143 2.94 -8.42 -5.38
C VAL A 143 2.00 -9.52 -4.90
N THR A 144 0.71 -9.20 -4.75
CA THR A 144 -0.30 -10.19 -4.37
C THR A 144 -0.38 -11.29 -5.41
N GLU A 145 -0.59 -10.97 -6.68
CA GLU A 145 -0.67 -11.94 -7.78
C GLU A 145 0.53 -12.89 -7.82
N SER A 146 1.75 -12.36 -7.60
CA SER A 146 2.98 -13.15 -7.63
C SER A 146 3.13 -14.08 -6.42
N LEU A 147 2.54 -13.73 -5.27
CA LEU A 147 2.71 -14.44 -4.00
C LEU A 147 1.52 -15.33 -3.63
N ILE A 148 0.39 -15.24 -4.35
CA ILE A 148 -0.76 -16.14 -4.18
C ILE A 148 -0.35 -17.62 -4.13
N PRO A 149 0.52 -18.16 -5.02
CA PRO A 149 0.89 -19.57 -4.96
C PRO A 149 1.52 -19.99 -3.63
N LEU A 150 2.33 -19.12 -3.01
CA LEU A 150 2.93 -19.39 -1.70
C LEU A 150 1.93 -19.22 -0.56
N LEU A 151 1.03 -18.24 -0.67
CA LEU A 151 -0.05 -18.02 0.30
C LEU A 151 -1.03 -19.19 0.33
N GLN A 152 -1.33 -19.81 -0.82
CA GLN A 152 -2.19 -20.99 -0.89
C GLN A 152 -1.61 -22.24 -0.22
N LEU A 153 -0.30 -22.26 0.06
CA LEU A 153 0.35 -23.34 0.82
C LEU A 153 0.27 -23.13 2.35
N SER A 154 -0.21 -21.97 2.81
CA SER A 154 -0.45 -21.71 4.23
C SER A 154 -1.84 -22.19 4.65
N ASN A 155 -1.92 -22.78 5.85
CA ASN A 155 -3.20 -23.15 6.48
C ASN A 155 -3.97 -21.95 7.05
N SER A 156 -3.35 -20.76 7.10
CA SER A 156 -3.93 -19.56 7.71
C SER A 156 -3.44 -18.29 7.02
N ALA A 157 -3.48 -18.29 5.68
CA ALA A 157 -2.96 -17.21 4.86
C ALA A 157 -3.71 -15.88 5.07
N ARG A 158 -2.95 -14.78 5.17
CA ARG A 158 -3.49 -13.42 5.36
C ARG A 158 -2.84 -12.42 4.42
N ILE A 159 -3.64 -11.53 3.85
CA ILE A 159 -3.16 -10.34 3.14
C ILE A 159 -3.76 -9.10 3.80
N VAL A 160 -2.90 -8.16 4.16
CA VAL A 160 -3.28 -6.86 4.74
C VAL A 160 -2.83 -5.76 3.81
N ASN A 161 -3.78 -5.04 3.24
CA ASN A 161 -3.54 -3.86 2.42
C ASN A 161 -3.63 -2.59 3.27
N VAL A 162 -2.53 -1.83 3.38
CA VAL A 162 -2.53 -0.56 4.13
C VAL A 162 -3.18 0.52 3.28
N SER A 163 -4.42 0.86 3.64
CA SER A 163 -5.27 1.86 3.00
C SER A 163 -5.35 3.15 3.83
N SER A 164 -6.39 3.95 3.63
CA SER A 164 -6.63 5.22 4.30
C SER A 164 -8.12 5.55 4.38
N THR A 165 -8.52 6.38 5.34
CA THR A 165 -9.84 7.01 5.35
C THR A 165 -10.12 7.85 4.10
N MET A 166 -9.08 8.31 3.40
CA MET A 166 -9.20 8.97 2.10
C MET A 166 -9.77 8.03 1.03
N GLY A 167 -9.50 6.72 1.09
CA GLY A 167 -10.05 5.74 0.14
C GLY A 167 -11.54 5.42 0.30
N ARG A 168 -12.29 6.14 1.15
CA ARG A 168 -13.73 5.93 1.32
C ARG A 168 -14.48 6.54 0.14
N LEU A 169 -15.53 5.85 -0.34
CA LEU A 169 -16.35 6.28 -1.49
C LEU A 169 -16.98 7.67 -1.30
N LYS A 170 -17.27 8.08 -0.06
CA LYS A 170 -17.78 9.44 0.22
C LYS A 170 -16.84 10.57 -0.22
N ASN A 171 -15.55 10.28 -0.42
CA ASN A 171 -14.56 11.24 -0.88
C ASN A 171 -14.42 11.26 -2.41
N ILE A 172 -15.16 10.41 -3.13
CA ILE A 172 -15.20 10.39 -4.59
C ILE A 172 -16.46 11.13 -5.03
N PRO A 173 -16.36 12.30 -5.69
CA PRO A 173 -17.54 13.10 -6.07
C PRO A 173 -18.43 12.47 -7.15
N GLY A 174 -17.84 11.82 -8.15
CA GLY A 174 -18.54 11.25 -9.30
C GLY A 174 -19.31 9.97 -8.97
N GLU A 175 -20.63 9.97 -9.18
CA GLU A 175 -21.50 8.82 -8.90
C GLU A 175 -21.12 7.58 -9.73
N ARG A 176 -20.84 7.74 -11.03
CA ARG A 176 -20.37 6.64 -11.90
C ARG A 176 -19.10 5.99 -11.34
N ILE A 177 -18.15 6.81 -10.89
CA ILE A 177 -16.87 6.34 -10.34
C ILE A 177 -17.12 5.57 -9.04
N ARG A 178 -17.99 6.10 -8.15
CA ARG A 178 -18.40 5.40 -6.93
C ARG A 178 -19.03 4.04 -7.23
N GLN A 179 -19.92 3.96 -8.22
CA GLN A 179 -20.58 2.72 -8.61
C GLN A 179 -19.56 1.65 -8.99
N VAL A 180 -18.61 1.97 -9.87
CA VAL A 180 -17.54 1.04 -10.28
C VAL A 180 -16.69 0.62 -9.08
N LEU A 181 -16.28 1.56 -8.21
CA LEU A 181 -15.47 1.26 -7.03
C LEU A 181 -16.23 0.45 -5.96
N SER A 182 -17.57 0.55 -5.95
CA SER A 182 -18.45 -0.14 -5.00
C SER A 182 -18.92 -1.50 -5.47
N ASP A 183 -18.74 -1.86 -6.74
CA ASP A 183 -19.25 -3.10 -7.30
C ASP A 183 -18.35 -4.31 -6.94
N ASP A 184 -18.89 -5.30 -6.22
CA ASP A 184 -18.23 -6.58 -5.92
C ASP A 184 -18.17 -7.54 -7.12
N GLY A 185 -18.90 -7.21 -8.19
CA GLY A 185 -18.92 -7.91 -9.47
C GLY A 185 -17.94 -7.36 -10.50
N VAL A 186 -17.34 -6.19 -10.24
CA VAL A 186 -16.41 -5.58 -11.20
C VAL A 186 -15.19 -6.48 -11.38
N ALA A 187 -14.85 -6.76 -12.65
CA ALA A 187 -13.63 -7.48 -12.96
C ALA A 187 -12.40 -6.60 -12.63
N GLU A 188 -11.28 -7.23 -12.25
CA GLU A 188 -10.01 -6.51 -12.03
C GLU A 188 -9.65 -5.61 -13.23
N LYS A 189 -9.98 -6.05 -14.45
CA LYS A 189 -9.80 -5.26 -15.69
C LYS A 189 -10.62 -3.97 -15.69
N GLY A 190 -11.88 -4.00 -15.25
CA GLY A 190 -12.73 -2.80 -15.20
C GLY A 190 -12.21 -1.79 -14.16
N LEU A 191 -11.65 -2.29 -13.05
CA LEU A 191 -10.98 -1.44 -12.08
C LEU A 191 -9.69 -0.81 -12.64
N ASP A 192 -8.88 -1.58 -13.39
CA ASP A 192 -7.70 -1.05 -14.08
C ASP A 192 -8.06 0.01 -15.11
N GLU A 193 -9.13 -0.21 -15.88
CA GLU A 193 -9.64 0.75 -16.86
C GLU A 193 -10.06 2.06 -16.18
N LEU A 194 -10.74 1.99 -15.03
CA LEU A 194 -11.10 3.18 -14.25
C LEU A 194 -9.87 3.94 -13.73
N VAL A 195 -8.84 3.24 -13.26
CA VAL A 195 -7.59 3.86 -12.78
C VAL A 195 -6.82 4.52 -13.93
N ASN A 196 -6.81 3.90 -15.11
CA ASN A 196 -6.21 4.47 -16.33
C ASN A 196 -7.01 5.67 -16.86
N GLU A 197 -8.35 5.63 -16.74
CA GLU A 197 -9.22 6.76 -17.04
C GLU A 197 -8.86 7.97 -16.18
N PHE A 198 -8.66 7.78 -14.87
CA PHE A 198 -8.21 8.86 -14.00
C PHE A 198 -6.87 9.48 -14.44
N LEU A 199 -5.88 8.67 -14.83
CA LEU A 199 -4.61 9.20 -15.34
C LEU A 199 -4.78 10.02 -16.61
N LYS A 200 -5.63 9.56 -17.52
CA LYS A 200 -5.95 10.28 -18.74
C LYS A 200 -6.63 11.62 -18.42
N ASP A 201 -7.67 11.59 -17.59
CA ASP A 201 -8.42 12.79 -17.22
C ASP A 201 -7.54 13.80 -16.45
N PHE A 202 -6.58 13.32 -15.65
CA PHE A 202 -5.57 14.14 -15.01
C PHE A 202 -4.65 14.83 -16.03
N LYS A 203 -4.20 14.10 -17.05
CA LYS A 203 -3.36 14.66 -18.12
C LYS A 203 -4.10 15.70 -18.97
N GLU A 204 -5.41 15.56 -19.10
CA GLU A 204 -6.30 16.46 -19.84
C GLU A 204 -6.83 17.64 -18.98
N ASP A 205 -6.34 17.78 -17.74
CA ASP A 205 -6.76 18.83 -16.78
C ASP A 205 -8.29 18.83 -16.54
N SER A 206 -8.88 17.63 -16.45
CA SER A 206 -10.32 17.42 -16.37
C SER A 206 -10.77 16.67 -15.10
N VAL A 207 -9.88 16.60 -14.10
CA VAL A 207 -10.10 15.87 -12.83
C VAL A 207 -11.45 16.24 -12.19
N GLU A 208 -11.65 17.52 -11.85
CA GLU A 208 -12.86 17.96 -11.15
C GLU A 208 -14.11 17.85 -12.03
N THR A 209 -14.00 18.23 -13.30
CA THR A 209 -15.14 18.24 -14.24
C THR A 209 -15.64 16.83 -14.56
N LYS A 210 -14.77 15.82 -14.46
CA LYS A 210 -15.10 14.39 -14.61
C LYS A 210 -15.52 13.73 -13.29
N GLY A 211 -15.57 14.47 -12.19
CA GLY A 211 -16.03 13.99 -10.89
C GLY A 211 -14.97 13.24 -10.09
N TRP A 212 -13.69 13.42 -10.40
CA TRP A 212 -12.59 12.96 -9.55
C TRP A 212 -12.42 13.89 -8.34
N PRO A 213 -11.85 13.40 -7.22
CA PRO A 213 -11.58 14.25 -6.06
C PRO A 213 -10.62 15.40 -6.39
N ALA A 214 -10.89 16.61 -5.89
CA ALA A 214 -9.98 17.76 -6.04
C ALA A 214 -8.82 17.70 -5.04
N PHE A 215 -9.11 17.36 -3.78
CA PHE A 215 -8.12 17.30 -2.71
C PHE A 215 -7.46 15.93 -2.61
N MET A 216 -6.13 15.90 -2.51
CA MET A 216 -5.33 14.67 -2.43
C MET A 216 -5.72 13.65 -3.51
N SER A 217 -5.96 14.16 -4.73
CA SER A 217 -6.64 13.40 -5.79
C SER A 217 -5.98 12.05 -6.08
N PRO A 218 -4.67 11.98 -6.38
CA PRO A 218 -4.03 10.72 -6.73
C PRO A 218 -4.06 9.72 -5.59
N TYR A 219 -3.80 10.19 -4.36
CA TYR A 219 -3.82 9.35 -3.17
C TYR A 219 -5.21 8.78 -2.89
N THR A 220 -6.23 9.63 -2.92
CA THR A 220 -7.64 9.28 -2.71
C THR A 220 -8.09 8.21 -3.69
N VAL A 221 -7.84 8.43 -5.00
CA VAL A 221 -8.18 7.45 -6.04
C VAL A 221 -7.39 6.16 -5.84
N SER A 222 -6.09 6.22 -5.54
CA SER A 222 -5.25 5.03 -5.34
C SER A 222 -5.74 4.15 -4.18
N LYS A 223 -6.14 4.77 -3.06
CA LYS A 223 -6.61 4.03 -1.87
C LYS A 223 -8.03 3.54 -2.04
N ALA A 224 -8.88 4.26 -2.77
CA ALA A 224 -10.22 3.77 -3.13
C ALA A 224 -10.12 2.55 -4.08
N ALA A 225 -9.24 2.61 -5.08
CA ALA A 225 -8.97 1.47 -5.95
C ALA A 225 -8.37 0.28 -5.20
N LEU A 226 -7.45 0.52 -4.24
CA LEU A 226 -6.91 -0.54 -3.38
C LEU A 226 -8.00 -1.21 -2.53
N ASN A 227 -8.99 -0.44 -2.03
CA ASN A 227 -10.14 -0.99 -1.31
C ASN A 227 -11.01 -1.87 -2.21
N ALA A 228 -11.30 -1.43 -3.44
CA ALA A 228 -12.03 -2.22 -4.42
C ALA A 228 -11.27 -3.52 -4.77
N LEU A 229 -9.97 -3.41 -5.06
CA LEU A 229 -9.10 -4.56 -5.33
C LEU A 229 -9.11 -5.57 -4.17
N THR A 230 -9.04 -5.09 -2.94
CA THR A 230 -9.09 -5.95 -1.74
C THR A 230 -10.33 -6.84 -1.76
N ARG A 231 -11.50 -6.27 -2.08
CA ARG A 231 -12.77 -7.03 -2.16
C ARG A 231 -12.78 -8.02 -3.31
N ILE A 232 -12.33 -7.60 -4.50
CA ILE A 232 -12.25 -8.45 -5.70
C ILE A 232 -11.36 -9.66 -5.43
N VAL A 233 -10.17 -9.45 -4.88
CA VAL A 233 -9.20 -10.52 -4.61
C VAL A 233 -9.68 -11.42 -3.46
N ALA A 234 -10.31 -10.87 -2.41
CA ALA A 234 -10.92 -11.65 -1.34
C ALA A 234 -11.97 -12.64 -1.88
N LYS A 235 -12.79 -12.20 -2.84
CA LYS A 235 -13.79 -13.05 -3.50
C LYS A 235 -13.14 -14.13 -4.38
N LYS A 236 -12.03 -13.80 -5.04
CA LYS A 236 -11.27 -14.72 -5.91
C LYS A 236 -10.55 -15.82 -5.11
N TYR A 237 -10.12 -15.52 -3.89
CA TYR A 237 -9.37 -16.44 -3.01
C TYR A 237 -10.03 -16.58 -1.63
N PRO A 238 -11.18 -17.27 -1.53
CA PRO A 238 -11.95 -17.36 -0.29
C PRO A 238 -11.24 -18.10 0.85
N ASN A 239 -10.16 -18.82 0.55
CA ASN A 239 -9.31 -19.51 1.54
C ASN A 239 -8.22 -18.61 2.15
N ILE A 240 -8.08 -17.37 1.67
CA ILE A 240 -7.11 -16.38 2.18
C ILE A 240 -7.89 -15.25 2.84
N SER A 241 -7.50 -14.86 4.06
CA SER A 241 -8.10 -13.71 4.73
C SER A 241 -7.50 -12.41 4.16
N ILE A 242 -8.25 -11.70 3.31
CA ILE A 242 -7.78 -10.52 2.59
C ILE A 242 -8.56 -9.29 3.05
N ASN A 243 -7.88 -8.34 3.69
CA ASN A 243 -8.50 -7.16 4.28
C ASN A 243 -7.67 -5.90 4.03
N CYS A 244 -8.30 -4.73 4.19
CA CYS A 244 -7.63 -3.44 4.18
C CYS A 244 -7.75 -2.77 5.55
N VAL A 245 -6.74 -1.97 5.92
CA VAL A 245 -6.71 -1.26 7.20
C VAL A 245 -6.29 0.20 6.98
N CYS A 246 -6.92 1.12 7.71
CA CYS A 246 -6.47 2.50 7.79
C CYS A 246 -5.71 2.67 9.11
N PRO A 247 -4.39 2.98 9.10
CA PRO A 247 -3.60 3.12 10.32
C PRO A 247 -3.89 4.43 11.08
N GLY A 248 -4.62 5.37 10.47
CA GLY A 248 -4.89 6.70 11.00
C GLY A 248 -3.91 7.75 10.47
N PHE A 249 -3.91 8.93 11.07
CA PHE A 249 -2.99 10.01 10.74
C PHE A 249 -1.70 9.86 11.54
N VAL A 250 -0.79 9.04 11.02
CA VAL A 250 0.42 8.59 11.73
C VAL A 250 1.60 9.52 11.45
N LYS A 251 2.39 9.79 12.49
CA LYS A 251 3.62 10.58 12.41
C LYS A 251 4.70 9.85 11.61
N THR A 252 4.85 10.21 10.35
CA THR A 252 5.84 9.62 9.42
C THR A 252 6.37 10.67 8.46
N ASP A 253 7.40 10.33 7.67
CA ASP A 253 7.92 11.20 6.61
C ASP A 253 6.87 11.55 5.55
N MET A 254 5.93 10.65 5.27
CA MET A 254 4.81 10.90 4.34
C MET A 254 3.93 12.07 4.79
N ASN A 255 3.85 12.28 6.11
CA ASN A 255 3.09 13.38 6.72
C ASN A 255 4.03 14.46 7.29
N TYR A 256 5.28 14.55 6.82
CA TYR A 256 6.26 15.56 7.26
C TYR A 256 6.47 15.60 8.78
N GLN A 257 6.43 14.43 9.43
CA GLN A 257 6.54 14.26 10.88
C GLN A 257 5.37 14.88 11.67
N THR A 258 4.18 14.93 11.06
CA THR A 258 2.90 15.31 11.70
C THR A 258 1.98 14.09 11.84
N GLY A 259 1.18 14.02 12.90
CA GLY A 259 0.35 12.85 13.24
C GLY A 259 -0.09 12.81 14.70
N PHE A 260 -0.92 11.83 15.07
CA PHE A 260 -1.35 11.53 16.45
C PHE A 260 -0.71 10.27 16.99
#